data_AF-A0A9P6EWR4-F1
#
_entry.id   AF-A0A9P6EWR4-F1
#
_cell.length_a   1.000
_cell.length_b   1.000
_cell.length_c   1.000
_cell.angle_alpha   90.00
_cell.angle_beta   90.00
_cell.angle_gamma   90.00
#
_symmetry.space_group_name_H-M   'P 1'
#
loop_
_entity.id
_entity.type
_entity.pdbx_description
1 polymer ?
#
loop_
_entity_poly.entity_id
_entity_poly.type
_entity_poly.pdbx_seq_one_letter_code
_entity_poly.pdbx_strand_id
1 'polypeptide(L)'
;DFKSIKKFKIFNTNNLWVNLKAIKRVVEDRELNLEVIVNHKTTDSGEKVIQLETAVGAGIKHFHNAHGVNVPRSRFLPVKSTSDLFLVQSDLYSLEHGELSINPKRMFNTVPLIKLGDHFKKVNNFLARYKTPPHILELDHLTVTGDVSFGSDVVLKGTVIIVANAGSHIDIPSGSILENKVVSGNLHILDH
;
A
#
# COMPACT_ATOMS: atom_id res chain seq x y z
N ASP A 1 -23.48 -8.04 4.62
CA ASP A 1 -23.42 -9.10 3.59
C ASP A 1 -22.29 -8.99 2.57
N PHE A 2 -22.14 -7.89 1.82
CA PHE A 2 -21.14 -7.76 0.72
C PHE A 2 -19.67 -7.94 1.14
N LYS A 3 -19.28 -7.53 2.36
CA LYS A 3 -17.89 -7.66 2.87
C LYS A 3 -17.47 -9.09 3.22
N SER A 4 -18.35 -10.08 3.07
CA SER A 4 -18.04 -11.46 3.46
C SER A 4 -17.14 -12.16 2.44
N ILE A 5 -15.88 -12.38 2.82
CA ILE A 5 -14.90 -13.14 2.03
C ILE A 5 -15.27 -14.62 1.81
N LYS A 6 -16.20 -15.14 2.63
CA LYS A 6 -16.76 -16.49 2.45
C LYS A 6 -17.74 -16.54 1.27
N LYS A 7 -18.48 -15.46 1.04
CA LYS A 7 -19.46 -15.33 -0.06
C LYS A 7 -18.79 -14.82 -1.35
N PHE A 8 -17.98 -13.78 -1.25
CA PHE A 8 -17.27 -13.17 -2.39
C PHE A 8 -15.77 -13.41 -2.25
N LYS A 9 -15.27 -14.41 -2.98
CA LYS A 9 -13.88 -14.91 -2.87
C LYS A 9 -12.88 -14.14 -3.74
N ILE A 10 -13.37 -13.28 -4.63
CA ILE A 10 -12.56 -12.55 -5.62
C ILE A 10 -12.94 -11.07 -5.62
N PHE A 11 -12.02 -10.22 -6.06
CA PHE A 11 -12.24 -8.79 -6.26
C PHE A 11 -11.52 -8.33 -7.53
N ASN A 12 -11.93 -7.18 -8.08
CA ASN A 12 -11.34 -6.62 -9.28
C ASN A 12 -9.97 -5.97 -8.99
N THR A 13 -8.92 -6.38 -9.72
CA THR A 13 -7.57 -5.81 -9.62
C THR A 13 -7.39 -4.56 -10.48
N ASN A 14 -8.36 -4.23 -11.33
CA ASN A 14 -8.32 -3.16 -12.33
C ASN A 14 -7.25 -3.35 -13.43
N ASN A 15 -6.70 -4.55 -13.56
CA ASN A 15 -5.96 -4.98 -14.74
C ASN A 15 -6.99 -5.43 -15.79
N LEU A 16 -7.08 -4.72 -16.92
CA LEU A 16 -8.11 -4.94 -17.93
C LEU A 16 -7.46 -5.16 -19.31
N TRP A 17 -8.04 -6.08 -20.07
CA TRP A 17 -7.69 -6.36 -21.47
C TRP A 17 -8.97 -6.17 -22.28
N VAL A 18 -8.97 -5.21 -23.21
CA VAL A 18 -10.19 -4.80 -23.89
C VAL A 18 -9.97 -4.80 -25.40
N ASN A 19 -10.94 -5.32 -26.14
CA ASN A 19 -10.94 -5.32 -27.59
C ASN A 19 -11.34 -3.92 -28.12
N LEU A 20 -10.43 -3.26 -28.84
CA LEU A 20 -10.66 -1.92 -29.37
C LEU A 20 -11.84 -1.82 -30.35
N LYS A 21 -12.10 -2.87 -31.16
CA LYS A 21 -13.27 -2.91 -32.06
C LYS A 21 -14.57 -2.95 -31.26
N ALA A 22 -14.58 -3.68 -30.14
CA ALA A 22 -15.73 -3.71 -29.25
C ALA A 22 -15.94 -2.36 -28.56
N ILE A 23 -14.86 -1.67 -28.15
CA ILE A 23 -14.95 -0.29 -27.61
C ILE A 23 -15.60 0.64 -28.64
N LYS A 24 -15.14 0.61 -29.90
CA LYS A 24 -15.70 1.44 -30.97
C LYS A 24 -17.22 1.25 -31.06
N ARG A 25 -17.67 0.00 -31.16
CA ARG A 25 -19.10 -0.36 -31.21
C ARG A 25 -19.88 0.20 -30.03
N VAL A 26 -19.48 -0.12 -28.79
CA VAL A 26 -20.26 0.28 -27.59
C VAL A 26 -20.32 1.80 -27.40
N VAL A 27 -19.33 2.53 -27.92
CA VAL A 27 -19.30 4.00 -27.90
C VAL A 27 -20.17 4.60 -29.00
N GLU A 28 -20.02 4.15 -30.25
CA GLU A 28 -20.81 4.64 -31.40
C GLU A 28 -22.31 4.35 -31.22
N ASP A 29 -22.64 3.16 -30.71
CA ASP A 29 -24.02 2.72 -30.45
C ASP A 29 -24.57 3.26 -29.11
N ARG A 30 -23.77 4.01 -28.35
CA ARG A 30 -24.11 4.60 -27.04
C ARG A 30 -24.63 3.56 -26.01
N GLU A 31 -24.06 2.36 -26.02
CA GLU A 31 -24.45 1.26 -25.13
C GLU A 31 -23.90 1.42 -23.70
N LEU A 32 -22.86 2.24 -23.50
CA LEU A 32 -22.20 2.42 -22.21
C LEU A 32 -23.05 3.17 -21.17
N ASN A 33 -23.95 2.43 -20.51
CA ASN A 33 -24.68 2.90 -19.34
C ASN A 33 -23.93 2.52 -18.04
N LEU A 34 -23.16 3.46 -17.50
CA LEU A 34 -22.32 3.27 -16.31
C LEU A 34 -22.98 3.85 -15.06
N GLU A 35 -22.78 3.17 -13.93
CA GLU A 35 -23.25 3.65 -12.64
C GLU A 35 -22.45 4.89 -12.22
N VAL A 36 -23.17 5.96 -11.86
CA VAL A 36 -22.56 7.21 -11.38
C VAL A 36 -22.15 7.05 -9.93
N ILE A 37 -20.89 7.34 -9.66
CA ILE A 37 -20.31 7.40 -8.32
C ILE A 37 -20.29 8.86 -7.88
N VAL A 38 -20.95 9.16 -6.76
CA VAL A 38 -21.02 10.51 -6.19
C VAL A 38 -20.02 10.63 -5.05
N ASN A 39 -18.95 11.39 -5.26
CA ASN A 39 -17.94 11.67 -4.25
C ASN A 39 -18.15 13.08 -3.69
N HIS A 40 -18.28 13.19 -2.37
CA HIS A 40 -18.27 14.49 -1.69
C HIS A 40 -16.84 14.86 -1.30
N LYS A 41 -16.38 16.03 -1.73
CA LYS A 41 -15.03 16.53 -1.47
C LYS A 41 -15.09 17.92 -0.87
N THR A 42 -13.98 18.33 -0.27
CA THR A 42 -13.76 19.70 0.18
C THR A 42 -12.52 20.22 -0.54
N THR A 43 -12.61 21.39 -1.16
CA THR A 43 -11.48 22.04 -1.82
C THR A 43 -10.48 22.56 -0.78
N ASP A 44 -9.28 22.93 -1.22
CA ASP A 44 -8.28 23.55 -0.33
C ASP A 44 -8.76 24.90 0.23
N SER A 45 -9.69 25.57 -0.45
CA SER A 45 -10.37 26.79 0.02
C SER A 45 -11.50 26.53 1.04
N GLY A 46 -11.78 25.27 1.37
CA GLY A 46 -12.80 24.87 2.33
C GLY A 46 -14.22 24.70 1.76
N GLU A 47 -14.40 24.89 0.45
CA GLU A 47 -15.69 24.75 -0.21
C GLU A 47 -16.08 23.27 -0.37
N LYS A 48 -17.33 22.94 -0.04
CA LYS A 48 -17.86 21.58 -0.24
C LYS A 48 -18.33 21.41 -1.69
N VAL A 49 -17.77 20.44 -2.39
CA VAL A 49 -18.08 20.16 -3.80
C VAL A 49 -18.52 18.71 -4.00
N ILE A 50 -19.25 18.47 -5.08
CA ILE A 50 -19.64 17.13 -5.53
C ILE A 50 -18.82 16.79 -6.78
N GLN A 51 -18.15 15.65 -6.74
CA GLN A 51 -17.40 15.08 -7.85
C GLN A 51 -18.13 13.84 -8.35
N LEU A 52 -18.55 13.86 -9.62
CA LEU A 52 -19.21 12.74 -10.28
C LEU A 52 -18.20 11.94 -11.09
N GLU A 53 -18.16 10.63 -10.87
CA GLU A 53 -17.23 9.72 -11.51
C GLU A 53 -17.94 8.47 -12.02
N THR A 54 -17.27 7.70 -12.86
CA THR A 54 -17.68 6.34 -13.24
C THR A 54 -16.49 5.40 -13.12
N ALA A 55 -16.76 4.11 -12.91
CA ALA A 55 -15.72 3.08 -12.85
C ALA A 55 -15.65 2.31 -14.16
N VAL A 56 -14.47 2.23 -14.78
CA VAL A 56 -14.26 1.49 -16.03
C VAL A 56 -14.68 0.02 -15.93
N GLY A 57 -14.47 -0.62 -14.78
CA GLY A 57 -14.87 -2.01 -14.54
C GLY A 57 -16.39 -2.23 -14.60
N ALA A 58 -17.22 -1.22 -14.33
CA ALA A 58 -18.68 -1.34 -14.45
C ALA A 58 -19.13 -1.51 -15.92
N GLY A 59 -18.26 -1.15 -16.87
CA GLY A 59 -18.52 -1.33 -18.30
C GLY A 59 -18.54 -2.78 -18.77
N ILE A 60 -18.02 -3.73 -17.96
CA ILE A 60 -17.90 -5.15 -18.34
C ILE A 60 -19.21 -5.76 -18.85
N LYS A 61 -20.37 -5.33 -18.30
CA LYS A 61 -21.71 -5.83 -18.66
C LYS A 61 -22.15 -5.50 -20.09
N HIS A 62 -21.47 -4.56 -20.76
CA HIS A 62 -21.80 -4.10 -22.12
C HIS A 62 -20.96 -4.77 -23.21
N PHE A 63 -20.00 -5.62 -22.84
CA PHE A 63 -19.13 -6.33 -23.78
C PHE A 63 -19.58 -7.78 -23.96
N HIS A 64 -19.75 -8.19 -25.22
CA HIS A 64 -20.04 -9.59 -25.54
C HIS A 64 -18.85 -10.49 -25.17
N ASN A 65 -19.13 -11.67 -24.63
CA ASN A 65 -18.13 -12.67 -24.20
C ASN A 65 -17.17 -12.17 -23.10
N ALA A 66 -17.57 -11.15 -22.33
CA ALA A 66 -16.80 -10.70 -21.19
C ALA A 66 -16.71 -11.78 -20.09
N HIS A 67 -15.51 -11.99 -19.56
CA HIS A 67 -15.25 -12.96 -18.48
C HIS A 67 -14.09 -12.49 -17.61
N GLY A 68 -14.04 -12.98 -16.37
CA GLY A 68 -12.94 -12.73 -15.45
C GLY A 68 -11.88 -13.84 -15.49
N VAL A 69 -10.64 -13.48 -15.22
CA VAL A 69 -9.52 -14.41 -15.02
C VAL A 69 -8.98 -14.23 -13.62
N ASN A 70 -8.88 -15.33 -12.86
CA ASN A 70 -8.25 -15.28 -11.55
C ASN A 70 -6.72 -15.26 -11.72
N VAL A 71 -6.07 -14.23 -11.16
CA VAL A 71 -4.63 -14.01 -11.28
C VAL A 71 -3.97 -14.07 -9.91
N PRO A 72 -2.68 -14.47 -9.82
CA PRO A 72 -1.96 -14.44 -8.55
C PRO A 72 -1.81 -13.00 -8.04
N ARG A 73 -1.65 -12.87 -6.72
CA ARG A 73 -1.45 -11.56 -6.05
C ARG A 73 -0.23 -10.80 -6.56
N SER A 74 0.77 -11.48 -7.12
CA SER A 74 1.95 -10.86 -7.74
C SER A 74 1.59 -9.86 -8.85
N ARG A 75 0.43 -10.01 -9.52
CA ARG A 75 -0.04 -9.05 -10.54
C ARG A 75 -0.83 -7.87 -9.95
N PHE A 76 -0.94 -7.77 -8.63
CA PHE A 76 -1.68 -6.71 -7.95
C PHE A 76 -0.89 -6.19 -6.73
N LEU A 77 -0.02 -5.24 -7.00
CA LEU A 77 0.82 -4.54 -6.02
C LEU A 77 0.54 -3.02 -6.06
N PRO A 78 -0.64 -2.57 -5.63
CA PRO A 78 -0.96 -1.15 -5.63
C PRO A 78 -0.17 -0.42 -4.53
N VAL A 79 0.55 0.64 -4.90
CA VAL A 79 1.21 1.55 -3.95
C VAL A 79 0.34 2.78 -3.76
N LYS A 80 -0.41 2.85 -2.66
CA LYS A 80 -1.39 3.93 -2.38
C LYS A 80 -1.06 4.73 -1.13
N SER A 81 -0.23 4.18 -0.27
CA SER A 81 0.22 4.77 0.99
C SER A 81 1.73 4.64 1.14
N THR A 82 2.29 5.37 2.10
CA THR A 82 3.70 5.20 2.47
C THR A 82 3.98 3.87 3.16
N SER A 83 2.96 3.20 3.72
CA SER A 83 3.09 1.80 4.19
C SER A 83 3.33 0.85 3.03
N ASP A 84 2.65 1.06 1.89
CA ASP A 84 2.92 0.28 0.67
C ASP A 84 4.28 0.64 0.07
N LEU A 85 4.66 1.92 0.12
CA LEU A 85 5.96 2.38 -0.37
C LEU A 85 7.11 1.75 0.44
N PHE A 86 6.94 1.65 1.76
CA PHE A 86 7.90 0.98 2.65
C PHE A 86 8.11 -0.49 2.26
N LEU A 87 7.04 -1.21 1.94
CA LEU A 87 7.14 -2.59 1.46
C LEU A 87 8.01 -2.69 0.19
N VAL A 88 7.70 -1.90 -0.83
CA VAL A 88 8.36 -2.02 -2.15
C VAL A 88 9.78 -1.45 -2.18
N GLN A 89 10.15 -0.58 -1.23
CA GLN A 89 11.51 -0.03 -1.10
C GLN A 89 12.43 -0.89 -0.23
N SER A 90 11.89 -1.85 0.51
CA SER A 90 12.66 -2.74 1.38
C SER A 90 13.32 -3.90 0.62
N ASP A 91 14.16 -4.65 1.33
CA ASP A 91 14.77 -5.89 0.83
C ASP A 91 13.78 -7.05 0.61
N LEU A 92 12.49 -6.85 0.90
CA LEU A 92 11.43 -7.80 0.57
C LEU A 92 11.22 -7.96 -0.94
N TYR A 93 11.51 -6.92 -1.73
CA TYR A 93 11.39 -6.96 -3.18
C TYR A 93 12.75 -6.70 -3.86
N SER A 94 13.00 -7.38 -4.97
CA SER A 94 14.07 -7.04 -5.92
C SER A 94 13.46 -6.34 -7.14
N LEU A 95 14.23 -5.42 -7.72
CA LEU A 95 13.89 -4.71 -8.94
C LEU A 95 14.73 -5.23 -10.09
N GLU A 96 14.09 -5.83 -11.08
CA GLU A 96 14.74 -6.34 -12.30
C GLU A 96 13.99 -5.80 -13.52
N HIS A 97 14.67 -5.07 -14.40
CA HIS A 97 14.08 -4.50 -15.61
C HIS A 97 12.80 -3.66 -15.41
N GLY A 98 12.64 -3.04 -14.23
CA GLY A 98 11.46 -2.26 -13.88
C GLY A 98 10.31 -3.08 -13.27
N GLU A 99 10.49 -4.39 -13.13
CA GLU A 99 9.54 -5.30 -12.45
C GLU A 99 9.99 -5.58 -11.02
N LEU A 100 9.04 -5.51 -10.09
CA LEU A 100 9.26 -5.90 -8.69
C LEU A 100 8.90 -7.37 -8.51
N SER A 101 9.84 -8.15 -7.99
CA SER A 101 9.62 -9.55 -7.62
C SER A 101 9.92 -9.75 -6.13
N ILE A 102 9.19 -10.66 -5.48
CA ILE A 102 9.45 -10.98 -4.07
C ILE A 102 10.84 -11.62 -3.98
N ASN A 103 11.65 -11.16 -3.02
CA ASN A 103 12.98 -11.67 -2.77
C ASN A 103 12.93 -13.20 -2.52
N PRO A 104 13.66 -14.03 -3.30
CA PRO A 104 13.68 -15.48 -3.13
C PRO A 104 14.14 -15.96 -1.75
N LYS A 105 14.84 -15.12 -0.99
CA LYS A 105 15.25 -15.42 0.39
C LYS A 105 14.10 -15.32 1.40
N ARG A 106 12.95 -14.77 1.02
CA ARG A 106 11.77 -14.70 1.88
C ARG A 106 11.22 -16.11 2.08
N MET A 107 11.26 -16.60 3.33
CA MET A 107 10.81 -17.97 3.64
C MET A 107 9.29 -18.16 3.52
N PHE A 108 8.49 -17.09 3.61
CA PHE A 108 7.03 -17.14 3.57
C PHE A 108 6.47 -16.32 2.42
N ASN A 109 5.60 -16.91 1.59
CA ASN A 109 4.96 -16.25 0.45
C ASN A 109 3.95 -15.15 0.83
N THR A 110 3.79 -14.85 2.12
CA THR A 110 2.91 -13.79 2.62
C THR A 110 3.65 -12.46 2.74
N VAL A 111 3.03 -11.41 2.19
CA VAL A 111 3.48 -10.02 2.35
C VAL A 111 3.17 -9.57 3.79
N PRO A 112 4.13 -8.98 4.52
CA PRO A 112 3.90 -8.52 5.88
C PRO A 112 2.88 -7.36 5.92
N LEU A 113 2.18 -7.23 7.05
CA LEU A 113 1.26 -6.14 7.27
C LEU A 113 2.01 -4.95 7.87
N ILE A 114 2.01 -3.82 7.17
CA ILE A 114 2.67 -2.59 7.62
C ILE A 114 1.63 -1.49 7.86
N LYS A 115 1.73 -0.84 9.01
CA LYS A 115 0.93 0.31 9.40
C LYS A 115 1.83 1.42 9.93
N LEU A 116 2.03 2.44 9.11
CA LEU A 116 2.74 3.65 9.52
C LEU A 116 1.74 4.75 9.89
N GLY A 117 1.96 5.41 11.02
CA GLY A 117 1.11 6.49 11.53
C GLY A 117 1.22 7.80 10.75
N ASP A 118 0.47 8.82 11.19
CA ASP A 118 0.31 10.09 10.47
C ASP A 118 1.62 10.84 10.19
N HIS A 119 2.63 10.67 11.04
CA HIS A 119 3.97 11.24 10.85
C HIS A 119 4.67 10.76 9.57
N PHE A 120 4.24 9.62 9.02
CA PHE A 120 4.74 9.04 7.77
C PHE A 120 3.80 9.27 6.59
N LYS A 121 2.68 9.99 6.75
CA LYS A 121 1.65 10.10 5.70
C LYS A 121 2.14 10.85 4.46
N LYS A 122 2.98 11.87 4.63
CA LYS A 122 3.60 12.62 3.53
C LYS A 122 4.91 11.97 3.13
N VAL A 123 5.14 11.81 1.82
CA VAL A 123 6.35 11.18 1.27
C VAL A 123 7.63 11.84 1.77
N ASN A 124 7.68 13.18 1.85
CA ASN A 124 8.87 13.88 2.35
C ASN A 124 9.18 13.52 3.81
N ASN A 125 8.15 13.45 4.67
CA ASN A 125 8.33 13.08 6.07
C ASN A 125 8.70 11.60 6.21
N PHE A 126 8.10 10.74 5.39
CA PHE A 126 8.42 9.33 5.30
C PHE A 126 9.91 9.14 4.97
N LEU A 127 10.40 9.71 3.87
CA LEU A 127 11.80 9.62 3.45
C LEU A 127 12.79 10.18 4.46
N ALA A 128 12.43 11.26 5.16
CA ALA A 128 13.29 11.88 6.18
C ALA A 128 13.46 11.01 7.44
N ARG A 129 12.61 10.01 7.66
CA ARG A 129 12.57 9.20 8.89
C ARG A 129 13.42 7.95 8.86
N TYR A 130 14.12 7.66 7.76
CA TYR A 130 15.09 6.56 7.75
C TYR A 130 16.32 6.95 6.96
N LYS A 131 17.49 6.70 7.54
CA LYS A 131 18.77 6.89 6.84
C LYS A 131 18.92 5.87 5.71
N THR A 132 18.49 4.63 5.93
CA THR A 132 18.32 3.58 4.92
C THR A 132 17.04 2.80 5.19
N PRO A 133 16.35 2.26 4.17
CA PRO A 133 15.19 1.40 4.39
C PRO A 133 15.53 0.23 5.33
N PRO A 134 14.72 -0.05 6.36
CA PRO A 134 14.93 -1.21 7.22
C PRO A 134 14.82 -2.53 6.47
N HIS A 135 15.59 -3.52 6.90
CA HIS A 135 15.50 -4.91 6.43
C HIS A 135 14.28 -5.58 7.06
N ILE A 136 13.39 -6.13 6.24
CA ILE A 136 12.12 -6.72 6.66
C ILE A 136 11.87 -8.11 6.10
N LEU A 137 12.92 -8.76 5.57
CA LEU A 137 12.82 -10.09 4.97
C LEU A 137 12.16 -11.14 5.89
N GLU A 138 12.30 -11.00 7.20
CA GLU A 138 11.72 -11.89 8.22
C GLU A 138 10.56 -11.24 9.00
N LEU A 139 10.02 -10.12 8.53
CA LEU A 139 8.90 -9.43 9.17
C LEU A 139 7.56 -10.11 8.85
N ASP A 140 6.63 -10.07 9.81
CA ASP A 140 5.22 -10.45 9.64
C ASP A 140 4.28 -9.25 9.84
N HIS A 141 4.56 -8.43 10.86
CA HIS A 141 3.74 -7.28 11.20
C HIS A 141 4.59 -6.11 11.71
N LEU A 142 4.37 -4.92 11.17
CA LEU A 142 4.96 -3.68 11.66
C LEU A 142 3.86 -2.64 11.92
N THR A 143 3.80 -2.13 13.14
CA THR A 143 3.03 -0.93 13.47
C THR A 143 3.96 0.12 14.03
N VAL A 144 3.96 1.32 13.44
CA VAL A 144 4.75 2.46 13.92
C VAL A 144 3.82 3.65 14.11
N THR A 145 3.75 4.19 15.31
CA THR A 145 2.90 5.33 15.65
C THR A 145 3.69 6.39 16.40
N GLY A 146 3.41 7.66 16.07
CA GLY A 146 4.10 8.81 16.65
C GLY A 146 5.37 9.20 15.89
N ASP A 147 6.18 10.03 16.54
CA ASP A 147 7.41 10.58 15.99
C ASP A 147 8.57 9.59 16.15
N VAL A 148 8.80 8.77 15.12
CA VAL A 148 9.82 7.71 15.10
C VAL A 148 10.76 7.88 13.91
N SER A 149 12.06 7.71 14.14
CA SER A 149 13.11 7.71 13.12
C SER A 149 13.90 6.40 13.18
N PHE A 150 14.45 5.96 12.05
CA PHE A 150 15.27 4.76 11.93
C PHE A 150 16.69 5.12 11.47
N GLY A 151 17.69 4.62 12.18
CA GLY A 151 19.07 4.64 11.74
C GLY A 151 19.32 3.77 10.51
N SER A 152 20.59 3.62 10.15
CA SER A 152 21.01 2.75 9.04
C SER A 152 20.99 1.27 9.46
N ASP A 153 20.80 0.35 8.52
CA ASP A 153 20.94 -1.10 8.73
C ASP A 153 20.05 -1.69 9.85
N VAL A 154 18.89 -1.07 10.10
CA VAL A 154 17.90 -1.60 11.06
C VAL A 154 17.25 -2.86 10.49
N VAL A 155 17.09 -3.90 11.32
CA VAL A 155 16.46 -5.17 10.95
C VAL A 155 15.20 -5.39 11.78
N LEU A 156 14.07 -5.67 11.12
CA LEU A 156 12.78 -5.90 11.75
C LEU A 156 12.29 -7.33 11.46
N LYS A 157 11.93 -8.08 12.49
CA LYS A 157 11.56 -9.50 12.40
C LYS A 157 10.29 -9.83 13.19
N GLY A 158 9.49 -10.76 12.66
CA GLY A 158 8.24 -11.20 13.28
C GLY A 158 7.24 -10.04 13.48
N THR A 159 6.78 -9.84 14.70
CA THR A 159 5.87 -8.73 15.05
C THR A 159 6.60 -7.61 15.77
N VAL A 160 6.70 -6.43 15.16
CA VAL A 160 7.30 -5.23 15.76
C VAL A 160 6.26 -4.13 15.88
N ILE A 161 6.15 -3.55 17.07
CA ILE A 161 5.27 -2.42 17.36
C ILE A 161 6.10 -1.31 18.00
N ILE A 162 6.11 -0.12 17.42
CA ILE A 162 6.86 1.04 17.92
C ILE A 162 5.88 2.19 18.17
N VAL A 163 5.83 2.67 19.41
CA VAL A 163 4.88 3.69 19.86
C VAL A 163 5.63 4.83 20.55
N ALA A 164 5.80 5.94 19.84
CA ALA A 164 6.15 7.22 20.44
C ALA A 164 4.85 7.94 20.84
N ASN A 165 4.67 8.19 22.14
CA ASN A 165 3.49 8.92 22.62
C ASN A 165 3.53 10.39 22.20
N ALA A 166 2.41 11.09 22.34
CA ALA A 166 2.34 12.53 22.06
C ALA A 166 3.45 13.30 22.81
N GLY A 167 4.21 14.12 22.09
CA GLY A 167 5.33 14.88 22.65
C GLY A 167 6.62 14.07 22.89
N SER A 168 6.62 12.77 22.60
CA SER A 168 7.82 11.92 22.64
C SER A 168 8.36 11.67 21.24
N HIS A 169 9.65 11.36 21.17
CA HIS A 169 10.36 10.97 19.96
C HIS A 169 11.09 9.65 20.21
N ILE A 170 11.23 8.80 19.20
CA ILE A 170 12.07 7.60 19.29
C ILE A 170 12.99 7.53 18.08
N ASP A 171 14.28 7.70 18.32
CA ASP A 171 15.32 7.30 17.38
C ASP A 171 15.66 5.81 17.56
N ILE A 172 15.39 4.99 16.57
CA ILE A 172 15.87 3.61 16.52
C ILE A 172 17.34 3.63 16.07
N PRO A 173 18.31 3.22 16.92
CA PRO A 173 19.73 3.29 16.58
C PRO A 173 20.08 2.49 15.33
N SER A 174 21.13 2.92 14.61
CA SER A 174 21.68 2.16 13.48
C SER A 174 22.11 0.74 13.91
N GLY A 175 21.88 -0.25 13.06
CA GLY A 175 22.18 -1.66 13.31
C GLY A 175 21.24 -2.35 14.31
N SER A 176 20.19 -1.68 14.79
CA SER A 176 19.22 -2.28 15.71
C SER A 176 18.51 -3.47 15.08
N ILE A 177 18.39 -4.56 15.84
CA ILE A 177 17.60 -5.74 15.46
C ILE A 177 16.40 -5.83 16.40
N LEU A 178 15.20 -5.64 15.86
CA LEU A 178 13.95 -5.75 16.61
C LEU A 178 13.18 -6.99 16.16
N GLU A 179 13.07 -7.97 17.05
CA GLU A 179 12.38 -9.23 16.81
C GLU A 179 11.33 -9.49 17.87
N ASN A 180 10.05 -9.54 17.46
CA ASN A 180 8.92 -9.83 18.35
C ASN A 180 8.88 -8.88 19.57
N LYS A 181 9.06 -7.58 19.33
CA LYS A 181 9.14 -6.53 20.37
C LYS A 181 8.07 -5.47 20.23
N VAL A 182 7.66 -4.96 21.39
CA VAL A 182 6.98 -3.68 21.52
C VAL A 182 7.97 -2.68 22.10
N VAL A 183 8.21 -1.58 21.39
CA VAL A 183 9.08 -0.49 21.79
C VAL A 183 8.21 0.74 22.03
N SER A 184 8.35 1.36 23.20
CA SER A 184 7.66 2.59 23.53
C SER A 184 8.50 3.44 24.46
N GLY A 185 8.39 4.76 24.37
CA GLY A 185 9.11 5.67 25.26
C GLY A 185 9.51 6.95 24.57
N ASN A 186 10.61 7.53 25.04
CA ASN A 186 11.22 8.74 24.50
C ASN A 186 12.74 8.56 24.47
N LEU A 187 13.35 8.60 23.27
CA LEU A 187 14.78 8.42 23.06
C LEU A 187 15.24 9.32 21.91
N HIS A 188 16.25 10.15 22.19
CA HIS A 188 16.91 11.02 21.22
C HIS A 188 18.38 10.61 21.09
N ILE A 189 18.84 10.39 19.86
CA ILE A 189 20.24 10.10 19.55
C ILE A 189 20.83 11.34 18.87
N LEU A 190 21.85 11.94 19.50
CA LEU A 190 22.54 13.11 18.97
C LEU A 190 23.85 12.68 18.29
N ASP A 191 24.20 13.33 17.19
CA ASP A 191 25.52 13.18 16.59
C ASP A 191 26.59 13.75 17.56
N HIS A 192 27.72 13.04 17.70
CA HIS A 192 28.86 13.44 18.52
C HIS A 192 29.87 14.26 17.73
#